data_AF-W2S462-F1
#
_entry.id   AF-W2S462-F1
#
_cell.length_a   1.000
_cell.length_b   1.000
_cell.length_c   1.000
_cell.angle_alpha   90.00
_cell.angle_beta   90.00
_cell.angle_gamma   90.00
#
_symmetry.space_group_name_H-M   'P 1'
#
loop_
_entity.id
_entity.type
_entity.pdbx_description
1 polymer ?
#
loop_
_entity_poly.entity_id
_entity_poly.type
_entity_poly.pdbx_seq_one_letter_code
_entity_poly.pdbx_strand_id
1 'polypeptide(L)'
;MALIMFSEYGATLTGLAVLILAAGLVGNAVYRLYFHPLSKFPGPKLAAITTLYEGYYDVVHQGRYLWEMEKMHKKYGPIVRIGPNELHVLDSSWYNTLYNMSNRFDKYQYFYSMLGIPEATFPCIHSDVHKLRRASLVPFFSTKAILSFHDHLQSLSDRLTERMEDCQKARKPVSLFYAYRCISADMISAFIFGRSLGLIDREDWGKSFYASWRSLWELSPLIRQIPVLLKIIGGLPRWVTAVTSPLALEVVDMQAQIDRWTMEALYVDSEKCDASKDATILSGLVHSDVLPPEEKTLRRLSIEANSLLAAGFETAGATLTHMTYMILAHPKIKHKLVEVLNEAIPDPTQIPNWQTLENIPYLRAVVKESVRSSIGAYSRLPRVLSRPLTYAQYTIPAGAAVGMSALFIERDPTIFPNPETFLPERWLDPTTGAATKLEKYLAAFGKGSRDCIGRELGYAELYSIVATIFRRFGAELELFETGREEVEAVHDYFAGMVRWDGKRWDGLKVRFRRRRRNERPEKGGSG
;
A
#
# COMPACT_ATOMS: atom_id res chain seq x y z
N MET A 1 43.41 -46.10 10.91
CA MET A 1 43.15 -46.23 9.45
C MET A 1 41.70 -45.93 9.07
N ALA A 2 40.67 -46.51 9.71
CA ALA A 2 39.27 -46.27 9.32
C ALA A 2 38.81 -44.79 9.39
N LEU A 3 39.20 -44.04 10.42
CA LEU A 3 38.86 -42.60 10.55
C LEU A 3 39.52 -41.69 9.50
N ILE A 4 40.68 -42.08 8.96
CA ILE A 4 41.39 -41.32 7.91
C ILE A 4 40.74 -41.59 6.55
N MET A 5 40.35 -42.84 6.29
CA MET A 5 39.58 -43.22 5.10
C MET A 5 38.23 -42.49 5.05
N PHE A 6 37.47 -42.43 6.16
CA PHE A 6 36.22 -41.67 6.22
C PHE A 6 36.40 -40.16 5.94
N SER A 7 37.53 -39.58 6.34
CA SER A 7 37.90 -38.19 6.04
C SER A 7 38.18 -37.96 4.55
N GLU A 8 38.93 -38.84 3.90
CA GLU A 8 39.25 -38.73 2.47
C GLU A 8 38.05 -39.00 1.56
N TYR A 9 37.21 -39.98 1.90
CA TYR A 9 35.95 -40.22 1.20
C TYR A 9 34.94 -39.08 1.42
N GLY A 10 34.90 -38.48 2.62
CA GLY A 10 34.09 -37.30 2.90
C GLY A 10 34.53 -36.06 2.10
N ALA A 11 35.83 -35.83 1.99
CA ALA A 11 36.40 -34.72 1.21
C ALA A 11 36.17 -34.88 -0.30
N THR A 12 36.26 -36.11 -0.83
CA THR A 12 35.98 -36.39 -2.24
C THR A 12 34.49 -36.30 -2.58
N LEU A 13 33.60 -36.79 -1.70
CA LEU A 13 32.15 -36.65 -1.88
C LEU A 13 31.68 -35.19 -1.81
N THR A 14 32.21 -34.41 -0.85
CA THR A 14 31.91 -32.98 -0.78
C THR A 14 32.46 -32.21 -1.99
N GLY A 15 33.68 -32.52 -2.43
CA GLY A 15 34.25 -31.96 -3.66
C GLY A 15 33.41 -32.26 -4.90
N LEU A 16 32.97 -33.51 -5.06
CA LEU A 16 32.09 -33.91 -6.16
C LEU A 16 30.73 -33.19 -6.10
N ALA A 17 30.13 -33.07 -4.91
CA ALA A 17 28.87 -32.35 -4.73
C ALA A 17 28.98 -30.86 -5.10
N VAL A 18 30.08 -30.20 -4.71
CA VAL A 18 30.37 -28.80 -5.08
C VAL A 18 30.56 -28.66 -6.59
N LEU A 19 31.28 -29.59 -7.23
CA LEU A 19 31.47 -29.58 -8.68
C LEU A 19 30.15 -29.78 -9.45
N ILE A 20 29.31 -30.73 -9.03
CA ILE A 20 27.97 -30.95 -9.61
C ILE A 20 27.11 -29.70 -9.46
N LEU A 21 27.12 -29.08 -8.28
CA LEU A 21 26.38 -27.84 -8.03
C LEU A 21 26.89 -26.70 -8.93
N ALA A 22 28.22 -26.51 -9.01
CA ALA A 22 28.83 -25.49 -9.85
C ALA A 22 28.50 -25.71 -11.33
N ALA A 23 28.62 -26.94 -11.84
CA ALA A 23 28.26 -27.29 -13.20
C ALA A 23 26.77 -27.05 -13.48
N GLY A 24 25.89 -27.38 -12.53
CA GLY A 24 24.46 -27.10 -12.62
C GLY A 24 24.14 -25.60 -12.67
N LEU A 25 24.82 -24.79 -11.85
CA LEU A 25 24.67 -23.33 -11.84
C LEU A 25 25.15 -22.70 -13.16
N VAL A 26 26.31 -23.13 -13.67
CA VAL A 26 26.86 -22.67 -14.96
C VAL A 26 25.94 -23.10 -16.11
N GLY A 27 25.50 -24.35 -16.14
CA GLY A 27 24.57 -24.86 -17.15
C GLY A 27 23.25 -24.09 -17.18
N ASN A 28 22.67 -23.80 -16.00
CA ASN A 28 21.47 -22.99 -15.88
C ASN A 28 21.71 -21.53 -16.33
N ALA A 29 22.87 -20.94 -16.03
CA ALA A 29 23.22 -19.60 -16.50
C ALA A 29 23.33 -19.56 -18.04
N VAL A 30 24.00 -20.53 -18.66
CA VAL A 30 24.09 -20.66 -20.12
C VAL A 30 22.70 -20.83 -20.74
N TYR A 31 21.87 -21.70 -20.18
CA TYR A 31 20.48 -21.87 -20.61
C TYR A 31 19.70 -20.54 -20.55
N ARG A 32 19.74 -19.84 -19.41
CA ARG A 32 19.02 -18.58 -19.19
C ARG A 32 19.44 -17.48 -20.14
N LEU A 33 20.72 -17.42 -20.50
CA LEU A 33 21.25 -16.39 -21.39
C LEU A 33 20.95 -16.66 -22.86
N TYR A 34 21.09 -17.91 -23.33
CA TYR A 34 21.09 -18.20 -24.76
C TYR A 34 19.89 -19.00 -25.26
N PHE A 35 19.30 -19.86 -24.43
CA PHE A 35 18.27 -20.82 -24.86
C PHE A 35 16.89 -20.57 -24.23
N HIS A 36 16.82 -19.81 -23.13
CA HIS A 36 15.56 -19.44 -22.50
C HIS A 36 14.68 -18.64 -23.48
N PRO A 37 13.34 -18.81 -23.46
CA PRO A 37 12.44 -18.06 -24.36
C PRO A 37 12.58 -16.53 -24.27
N LEU A 38 13.07 -16.03 -23.14
CA LEU A 38 13.33 -14.61 -22.89
C LEU A 38 14.76 -14.15 -23.25
N SER A 39 15.62 -14.99 -23.82
CA SER A 39 17.00 -14.65 -24.22
C SER A 39 17.08 -13.52 -25.25
N LYS A 40 16.06 -13.40 -26.12
CA LYS A 40 15.93 -12.37 -27.16
C LYS A 40 15.58 -10.97 -26.63
N PHE A 41 15.16 -10.85 -25.37
CA PHE A 41 14.77 -9.57 -24.80
C PHE A 41 15.98 -8.85 -24.17
N PRO A 42 16.10 -7.53 -24.33
CA PRO A 42 17.25 -6.80 -23.83
C PRO A 42 17.19 -6.67 -22.30
N GLY A 43 18.35 -6.57 -21.65
CA GLY A 43 18.45 -6.38 -20.20
C GLY A 43 19.82 -6.77 -19.64
N PRO A 44 20.08 -6.52 -18.34
CA PRO A 44 21.31 -6.94 -17.70
C PRO A 44 21.47 -8.47 -17.71
N LYS A 45 22.63 -8.96 -18.16
CA LYS A 45 22.93 -10.41 -18.18
C LYS A 45 22.81 -11.06 -16.79
N LEU A 46 23.23 -10.36 -15.73
CA LEU A 46 23.10 -10.85 -14.36
C LEU A 46 21.64 -11.01 -13.92
N ALA A 47 20.77 -10.06 -14.27
CA ALA A 47 19.33 -10.15 -14.01
C ALA A 47 18.70 -11.33 -14.76
N ALA A 48 19.15 -11.61 -15.99
CA ALA A 48 18.71 -12.78 -16.73
C ALA A 48 19.15 -14.11 -16.09
N ILE A 49 20.31 -14.15 -15.43
CA ILE A 49 20.85 -15.37 -14.80
C ILE A 49 20.19 -15.65 -13.45
N THR A 50 19.96 -14.65 -12.60
CA THR A 50 19.55 -14.88 -11.21
C THR A 50 18.66 -13.78 -10.63
N THR A 51 17.77 -14.16 -9.72
CA THR A 51 16.96 -13.22 -8.92
C THR A 51 17.78 -12.48 -7.87
N LEU A 52 19.01 -12.94 -7.59
CA LEU A 52 19.93 -12.25 -6.67
C LEU A 52 20.35 -10.88 -7.17
N TYR A 53 20.22 -10.60 -8.47
CA TYR A 53 20.43 -9.25 -9.00
C TYR A 53 19.41 -8.26 -8.41
N GLU A 54 18.13 -8.61 -8.45
CA GLU A 54 17.07 -7.87 -7.75
C GLU A 54 17.31 -7.88 -6.24
N GLY A 55 17.66 -9.04 -5.67
CA GLY A 55 17.96 -9.18 -4.26
C GLY A 55 19.06 -8.25 -3.77
N TYR A 56 20.09 -7.98 -4.58
CA TYR A 56 21.13 -7.02 -4.24
C TYR A 56 20.57 -5.61 -4.05
N TYR A 57 19.75 -5.11 -4.98
CA TYR A 57 19.18 -3.76 -4.86
C TYR A 57 18.10 -3.66 -3.78
N ASP A 58 17.33 -4.73 -3.55
CA ASP A 58 16.25 -4.66 -2.58
C ASP A 58 16.68 -4.99 -1.15
N VAL A 59 17.66 -5.88 -0.96
CA VAL A 59 18.18 -6.23 0.37
C VAL A 59 19.35 -5.32 0.77
N VAL A 60 20.35 -5.15 -0.09
CA VAL A 60 21.57 -4.37 0.25
C VAL A 60 21.31 -2.87 0.12
N HIS A 61 20.59 -2.45 -0.92
CA HIS A 61 20.24 -1.05 -1.14
C HIS A 61 18.84 -0.67 -0.65
N GLN A 62 18.19 -1.52 0.16
CA GLN A 62 16.92 -1.21 0.84
C GLN A 62 15.78 -0.84 -0.15
N GLY A 63 15.31 -1.80 -0.94
CA GLY A 63 14.16 -1.63 -1.83
C GLY A 63 14.40 -0.72 -3.03
N ARG A 64 15.63 -0.63 -3.57
CA ARG A 64 15.98 0.32 -4.64
C ARG A 64 15.82 -0.23 -6.06
N TYR A 65 15.32 -1.45 -6.24
CA TYR A 65 15.28 -2.07 -7.56
C TYR A 65 14.39 -1.33 -8.57
N LEU A 66 13.31 -0.68 -8.11
CA LEU A 66 12.43 0.13 -8.95
C LEU A 66 13.17 1.27 -9.67
N TRP A 67 14.04 2.00 -8.97
CA TRP A 67 14.87 3.05 -9.58
C TRP A 67 15.96 2.47 -10.49
N GLU A 68 16.45 1.28 -10.20
CA GLU A 68 17.38 0.60 -11.11
C GLU A 68 16.67 0.16 -12.40
N MET A 69 15.42 -0.31 -12.33
CA MET A 69 14.61 -0.60 -13.52
C MET A 69 14.41 0.65 -14.39
N GLU A 70 14.23 1.84 -13.81
CA GLU A 70 14.18 3.09 -14.56
C GLU A 70 15.47 3.32 -15.38
N LYS A 71 16.64 3.09 -14.77
CA LYS A 71 17.94 3.18 -15.48
C LYS A 71 18.06 2.12 -16.56
N MET A 72 17.55 0.91 -16.32
CA MET A 72 17.53 -0.13 -17.33
C MET A 72 16.69 0.27 -18.54
N HIS A 73 15.52 0.87 -18.33
CA HIS A 73 14.69 1.36 -19.44
C HIS A 73 15.37 2.45 -20.25
N LYS A 74 16.07 3.38 -19.59
CA LYS A 74 16.91 4.39 -20.27
C LYS A 74 18.00 3.77 -21.14
N LYS A 75 18.53 2.60 -20.76
CA LYS A 75 19.63 1.91 -21.46
C LYS A 75 19.17 0.94 -22.54
N TYR A 76 18.14 0.15 -22.27
CA TYR A 76 17.76 -1.01 -23.08
C TYR A 76 16.46 -0.80 -23.88
N GLY A 77 15.68 0.24 -23.57
CA GLY A 77 14.44 0.57 -24.25
C GLY A 77 13.18 0.23 -23.43
N PRO A 78 11.99 0.23 -24.07
CA PRO A 78 10.71 0.21 -23.36
C PRO A 78 10.31 -1.16 -22.80
N ILE A 79 10.99 -2.24 -23.20
CA ILE A 79 10.79 -3.59 -22.64
C ILE A 79 12.13 -4.15 -22.21
N VAL A 80 12.22 -4.63 -20.96
CA VAL A 80 13.48 -5.08 -20.36
C VAL A 80 13.27 -6.39 -19.61
N ARG A 81 14.21 -7.32 -19.76
CA ARG A 81 14.31 -8.52 -18.91
C ARG A 81 14.98 -8.18 -17.58
N ILE A 82 14.16 -8.14 -16.54
CA ILE A 82 14.55 -7.77 -15.16
C ILE A 82 14.73 -8.99 -14.24
N GLY A 83 14.50 -10.20 -14.74
CA GLY A 83 14.68 -11.42 -13.97
C GLY A 83 14.81 -12.64 -14.87
N PRO A 84 15.08 -13.82 -14.30
CA PRO A 84 15.21 -15.05 -15.08
C PRO A 84 13.98 -15.34 -15.95
N ASN A 85 12.78 -15.14 -15.42
CA ASN A 85 11.52 -15.35 -16.13
C ASN A 85 10.59 -14.11 -16.07
N GLU A 86 11.16 -12.91 -16.00
CA GLU A 86 10.39 -11.68 -15.79
C GLU A 86 10.83 -10.55 -16.72
N LEU A 87 9.83 -9.90 -17.32
CA LEU A 87 9.95 -8.70 -18.14
C LEU A 87 9.24 -7.53 -17.45
N HIS A 88 9.78 -6.33 -17.63
CA HIS A 88 9.12 -5.08 -17.29
C HIS A 88 8.91 -4.24 -18.54
N VAL A 89 7.74 -3.61 -18.66
CA VAL A 89 7.37 -2.72 -19.77
C VAL A 89 7.13 -1.31 -19.24
N LEU A 90 7.79 -0.32 -19.85
CA LEU A 90 7.62 1.10 -19.58
C LEU A 90 7.00 1.75 -20.82
N ASP A 91 5.68 1.63 -20.92
CA ASP A 91 4.85 2.21 -21.98
C ASP A 91 3.41 2.35 -21.47
N SER A 92 3.03 3.57 -21.13
CA SER A 92 1.73 3.84 -20.54
C SER A 92 0.55 3.51 -21.46
N SER A 93 0.74 3.56 -22.78
CA SER A 93 -0.29 3.21 -23.76
C SER A 93 -0.63 1.71 -23.73
N TRP A 94 0.34 0.88 -23.34
CA TRP A 94 0.20 -0.57 -23.27
C TRP A 94 -0.36 -1.08 -21.94
N TYR A 95 -0.54 -0.19 -20.94
CA TYR A 95 -1.03 -0.56 -19.61
C TYR A 95 -2.35 -1.31 -19.65
N ASN A 96 -3.29 -0.85 -20.49
CA ASN A 96 -4.61 -1.46 -20.65
C ASN A 96 -4.57 -2.81 -21.39
N THR A 97 -3.51 -3.07 -22.14
CA THR A 97 -3.33 -4.36 -22.83
C THR A 97 -2.93 -5.45 -21.85
N LEU A 98 -2.09 -5.14 -20.87
CA LEU A 98 -1.72 -6.08 -19.80
C LEU A 98 -2.81 -6.18 -18.73
N TYR A 99 -3.28 -5.04 -18.22
CA TYR A 99 -4.25 -4.95 -17.13
C TYR A 99 -5.65 -4.58 -17.64
N ASN A 100 -6.48 -5.59 -17.87
CA ASN A 100 -7.89 -5.42 -18.24
C ASN A 100 -8.77 -6.53 -17.64
N MET A 101 -10.07 -6.45 -17.89
CA MET A 101 -11.07 -7.39 -17.37
C MET A 101 -11.03 -8.77 -18.05
N SER A 102 -10.56 -8.83 -19.30
CA SER A 102 -10.57 -10.04 -20.12
C SER A 102 -9.38 -10.96 -19.82
N ASN A 103 -8.23 -10.39 -19.44
CA ASN A 103 -7.04 -11.15 -19.11
C ASN A 103 -7.19 -11.85 -17.75
N ARG A 104 -7.20 -13.18 -17.78
CA ARG A 104 -7.15 -14.06 -16.59
C ARG A 104 -5.73 -14.55 -16.35
N PHE A 105 -4.81 -13.62 -16.19
CA PHE A 105 -3.42 -13.94 -15.91
C PHE A 105 -3.21 -14.17 -14.42
N ASP A 106 -2.33 -15.12 -14.11
CA ASP A 106 -1.94 -15.42 -12.73
C ASP A 106 -0.96 -14.38 -12.21
N LYS A 107 -0.90 -14.21 -10.89
CA LYS A 107 0.14 -13.39 -10.27
C LYS A 107 1.47 -14.13 -10.30
N TYR A 108 2.58 -13.42 -10.37
CA TYR A 108 3.90 -14.07 -10.34
C TYR A 108 4.26 -14.50 -8.92
N GLN A 109 4.25 -15.81 -8.65
CA GLN A 109 4.44 -16.38 -7.31
C GLN A 109 5.72 -15.89 -6.61
N TYR A 110 6.83 -15.82 -7.35
CA TYR A 110 8.09 -15.30 -6.81
C TYR A 110 7.90 -13.92 -6.20
N PHE A 111 7.32 -12.98 -6.95
CA PHE A 111 7.11 -11.61 -6.49
C PHE A 111 6.16 -11.51 -5.28
N TYR A 112 5.01 -12.19 -5.33
CA TYR A 112 4.00 -12.09 -4.27
C TYR A 112 4.31 -12.93 -3.02
N SER A 113 5.31 -13.82 -3.06
CA SER A 113 5.75 -14.61 -1.91
C SER A 113 6.21 -13.76 -0.72
N MET A 114 6.66 -12.53 -0.98
CA MET A 114 7.14 -11.58 0.02
C MET A 114 6.11 -11.21 1.09
N LEU A 115 4.80 -11.36 0.77
CA LEU A 115 3.73 -11.05 1.71
C LEU A 115 3.49 -12.15 2.74
N GLY A 116 3.90 -13.40 2.46
CA GLY A 116 3.77 -14.47 3.45
C GLY A 116 2.39 -15.06 3.67
N ILE A 117 1.37 -14.52 3.02
CA ILE A 117 -0.04 -14.86 3.22
C ILE A 117 -0.69 -15.34 1.92
N PRO A 118 -0.18 -16.40 1.25
CA PRO A 118 -0.63 -16.82 -0.09
C PRO A 118 -2.12 -17.19 -0.17
N GLU A 119 -2.73 -17.46 0.98
CA GLU A 119 -4.14 -17.77 1.10
C GLU A 119 -5.04 -16.53 1.06
N ALA A 120 -4.56 -15.33 1.39
CA ALA A 120 -5.38 -14.12 1.31
C ALA A 120 -5.81 -13.80 -0.14
N THR A 121 -6.94 -13.09 -0.29
CA THR A 121 -7.44 -12.67 -1.60
C THR A 121 -6.42 -11.82 -2.33
N PHE A 122 -5.78 -10.87 -1.65
CA PHE A 122 -4.83 -9.97 -2.28
C PHE A 122 -3.67 -10.71 -2.97
N PRO A 123 -2.80 -11.49 -2.31
CA PRO A 123 -1.71 -12.22 -2.96
C PRO A 123 -2.12 -13.46 -3.74
N CYS A 124 -3.40 -13.87 -3.70
CA CYS A 124 -3.88 -15.09 -4.34
C CYS A 124 -3.35 -15.24 -5.78
N ILE A 125 -2.62 -16.32 -6.04
CA ILE A 125 -1.89 -16.49 -7.31
C ILE A 125 -2.85 -16.73 -8.47
N HIS A 126 -3.70 -17.76 -8.33
CA HIS A 126 -4.58 -18.22 -9.39
C HIS A 126 -5.79 -17.32 -9.60
N SER A 127 -6.07 -16.96 -10.86
CA SER A 127 -7.14 -16.01 -11.19
C SER A 127 -8.54 -16.47 -10.77
N ASP A 128 -8.83 -17.77 -10.88
CA ASP A 128 -10.15 -18.31 -10.60
C ASP A 128 -10.45 -18.36 -9.10
N VAL A 129 -9.45 -18.75 -8.29
CA VAL A 129 -9.55 -18.70 -6.82
C VAL A 129 -9.66 -17.27 -6.32
N HIS A 130 -8.88 -16.34 -6.89
CA HIS A 130 -9.01 -14.91 -6.61
C HIS A 130 -10.42 -14.40 -6.95
N LYS A 131 -10.98 -14.80 -8.10
CA LYS A 131 -12.33 -14.38 -8.51
C LYS A 131 -13.38 -14.82 -7.48
N LEU A 132 -13.31 -16.07 -7.02
CA LEU A 132 -14.20 -16.61 -5.99
C LEU A 132 -14.13 -15.78 -4.68
N ARG A 133 -12.92 -15.62 -4.14
CA ARG A 133 -12.69 -14.88 -2.88
C ARG A 133 -13.03 -13.40 -2.99
N ARG A 134 -12.75 -12.78 -4.13
CA ARG A 134 -13.13 -11.39 -4.37
C ARG A 134 -14.65 -11.22 -4.41
N ALA A 135 -15.38 -12.16 -5.01
CA ALA A 135 -16.82 -12.07 -5.14
C ALA A 135 -17.53 -11.99 -3.78
N SER A 136 -17.02 -12.66 -2.74
CA SER A 136 -17.58 -12.56 -1.38
C SER A 136 -17.26 -11.24 -0.68
N LEU A 137 -16.21 -10.52 -1.10
CA LEU A 137 -15.81 -9.24 -0.49
C LEU A 137 -16.44 -8.01 -1.16
N VAL A 138 -16.73 -8.07 -2.46
CA VAL A 138 -17.24 -6.94 -3.25
C VAL A 138 -18.48 -6.25 -2.64
N PRO A 139 -19.48 -6.96 -2.07
CA PRO A 139 -20.64 -6.31 -1.47
C PRO A 139 -20.29 -5.31 -0.35
N PHE A 140 -19.27 -5.62 0.45
CA PHE A 140 -18.80 -4.78 1.55
C PHE A 140 -18.10 -3.52 1.04
N PHE A 141 -17.38 -3.59 -0.08
CA PHE A 141 -16.72 -2.42 -0.66
C PHE A 141 -17.59 -1.67 -1.68
N SER A 142 -18.90 -1.88 -1.66
CA SER A 142 -19.83 -1.10 -2.45
C SER A 142 -20.01 0.31 -1.87
N THR A 143 -20.32 1.28 -2.72
CA THR A 143 -20.64 2.66 -2.31
C THR A 143 -21.70 2.70 -1.19
N LYS A 144 -22.74 1.85 -1.29
CA LYS A 144 -23.80 1.77 -0.28
C LYS A 144 -23.29 1.29 1.08
N ALA A 145 -22.47 0.24 1.10
CA ALA A 145 -21.92 -0.31 2.34
C ALA A 145 -20.94 0.66 3.02
N ILE A 146 -20.15 1.39 2.25
CA ILE A 146 -19.24 2.41 2.79
C ILE A 146 -20.02 3.61 3.33
N LEU A 147 -21.11 4.01 2.66
CA LEU A 147 -22.00 5.07 3.17
C LEU A 147 -22.64 4.70 4.52
N SER A 148 -23.05 3.45 4.72
CA SER A 148 -23.56 3.01 6.03
C SER A 148 -22.51 3.04 7.14
N PHE A 149 -21.23 3.10 6.78
CA PHE A 149 -20.11 3.21 7.73
C PHE A 149 -19.67 4.66 8.00
N HIS A 150 -20.33 5.65 7.38
CA HIS A 150 -19.94 7.06 7.46
C HIS A 150 -19.84 7.58 8.90
N ASP A 151 -20.82 7.32 9.75
CA ASP A 151 -20.86 7.83 11.13
C ASP A 151 -19.65 7.34 11.94
N HIS A 152 -19.19 6.10 11.68
CA HIS A 152 -18.01 5.55 12.33
C HIS A 152 -16.70 6.15 11.78
N LEU A 153 -16.63 6.42 10.48
CA LEU A 153 -15.51 7.16 9.89
C LEU A 153 -15.41 8.58 10.47
N GLN A 154 -16.56 9.24 10.62
CA GLN A 154 -16.62 10.60 11.15
C GLN A 154 -16.25 10.62 12.64
N SER A 155 -16.72 9.68 13.44
CA SER A 155 -16.38 9.62 14.88
C SER A 155 -14.87 9.43 15.13
N LEU A 156 -14.20 8.62 14.32
CA LEU A 156 -12.74 8.46 14.38
C LEU A 156 -12.01 9.73 13.91
N SER A 157 -12.55 10.43 12.91
CA SER A 157 -12.01 11.70 12.43
C SER A 157 -12.16 12.80 13.50
N ASP A 158 -13.31 12.84 14.18
CA ASP A 158 -13.55 13.73 15.31
C ASP A 158 -12.57 13.43 16.44
N ARG A 159 -12.36 12.15 16.78
CA ARG A 159 -11.40 11.75 17.80
C ARG A 159 -9.97 12.19 17.49
N LEU A 160 -9.52 12.07 16.24
CA LEU A 160 -8.25 12.62 15.80
C LEU A 160 -8.20 14.14 16.04
N THR A 161 -9.25 14.87 15.67
CA THR A 161 -9.28 16.33 15.86
C THR A 161 -9.31 16.75 17.32
N GLU A 162 -9.98 16.04 18.21
CA GLU A 162 -9.94 16.29 19.66
C GLU A 162 -8.50 16.22 20.19
N ARG A 163 -7.75 15.17 19.82
CA ARG A 163 -6.34 15.05 20.19
C ARG A 163 -5.47 16.17 19.62
N MET A 164 -5.80 16.63 18.41
CA MET A 164 -5.13 17.78 17.80
C MET A 164 -5.43 19.08 18.57
N GLU A 165 -6.65 19.30 19.04
CA GLU A 165 -7.01 20.44 19.90
C GLU A 165 -6.25 20.42 21.22
N ASP A 166 -6.09 19.25 21.83
CA ASP A 166 -5.31 19.12 23.06
C ASP A 166 -3.84 19.48 22.83
N CYS A 167 -3.28 19.10 21.68
CA CYS A 167 -1.95 19.54 21.27
C CYS A 167 -1.88 21.03 20.96
N GLN A 168 -2.94 21.62 20.38
CA GLN A 168 -3.04 23.06 20.17
C GLN A 168 -3.02 23.82 21.52
N LYS A 169 -3.83 23.38 22.49
CA LYS A 169 -3.88 23.94 23.86
C LYS A 169 -2.53 23.80 24.57
N ALA A 170 -1.91 22.62 24.46
CA ALA A 170 -0.60 22.32 25.06
C ALA A 170 0.59 22.91 24.27
N ARG A 171 0.34 23.49 23.10
CA ARG A 171 1.37 24.01 22.17
C ARG A 171 2.42 22.96 21.78
N LYS A 172 1.98 21.72 21.62
CA LYS A 172 2.81 20.59 21.18
C LYS A 172 2.61 20.34 19.68
N PRO A 173 3.67 19.92 18.97
CA PRO A 173 3.51 19.46 17.59
C PRO A 173 2.69 18.16 17.55
N VAL A 174 2.03 17.93 16.42
CA VAL A 174 1.23 16.73 16.14
C VAL A 174 1.96 15.88 15.12
N SER A 175 2.13 14.59 15.41
CA SER A 175 2.77 13.63 14.50
C SER A 175 1.73 12.97 13.60
N LEU A 176 1.28 13.71 12.57
CA LEU A 176 0.25 13.23 11.65
C LEU A 176 0.68 11.99 10.85
N PHE A 177 1.98 11.81 10.62
CA PHE A 177 2.51 10.61 9.96
C PHE A 177 2.05 9.30 10.62
N TYR A 178 2.15 9.22 11.95
CA TYR A 178 1.72 8.04 12.71
C TYR A 178 0.20 8.06 12.92
N ALA A 179 -0.36 9.22 13.25
CA ALA A 179 -1.80 9.38 13.50
C ALA A 179 -2.65 8.91 12.31
N TYR A 180 -2.25 9.23 11.08
CA TYR A 180 -2.97 8.81 9.87
C TYR A 180 -2.96 7.30 9.65
N ARG A 181 -1.90 6.61 10.07
CA ARG A 181 -1.85 5.14 10.00
C ARG A 181 -2.70 4.51 11.10
N CYS A 182 -2.71 5.10 12.28
CA CYS A 182 -3.54 4.62 13.39
C CYS A 182 -5.03 4.79 13.10
N ILE A 183 -5.47 5.97 12.63
CA ILE A 183 -6.88 6.19 12.30
C ILE A 183 -7.33 5.25 11.16
N SER A 184 -6.54 5.08 10.09
CA SER A 184 -6.89 4.15 9.02
C SER A 184 -6.90 2.69 9.51
N ALA A 185 -6.01 2.30 10.43
CA ALA A 185 -6.04 0.97 11.07
C ALA A 185 -7.30 0.78 11.94
N ASP A 186 -7.72 1.80 12.67
CA ASP A 186 -8.95 1.77 13.47
C ASP A 186 -10.21 1.74 12.58
N MET A 187 -10.21 2.47 11.47
CA MET A 187 -11.30 2.46 10.48
C MET A 187 -11.45 1.06 9.84
N ILE A 188 -10.37 0.50 9.29
CA ILE A 188 -10.45 -0.81 8.62
C ILE A 188 -10.70 -1.94 9.61
N SER A 189 -10.17 -1.88 10.85
CA SER A 189 -10.46 -2.90 11.86
C SER A 189 -11.94 -2.86 12.28
N ALA A 190 -12.51 -1.67 12.47
CA ALA A 190 -13.94 -1.56 12.72
C ALA A 190 -14.79 -2.05 11.53
N PHE A 191 -14.33 -1.85 10.30
CA PHE A 191 -15.02 -2.37 9.12
C PHE A 191 -14.96 -3.91 9.02
N ILE A 192 -13.83 -4.51 9.42
CA ILE A 192 -13.64 -5.97 9.40
C ILE A 192 -14.35 -6.67 10.56
N PHE A 193 -14.22 -6.13 11.78
CA PHE A 193 -14.56 -6.81 13.03
C PHE A 193 -15.71 -6.15 13.81
N GLY A 194 -16.21 -4.99 13.37
CA GLY A 194 -17.20 -4.20 14.12
C GLY A 194 -16.62 -3.48 15.35
N ARG A 195 -15.28 -3.47 15.49
CA ARG A 195 -14.56 -2.85 16.61
C ARG A 195 -13.18 -2.36 16.18
N SER A 196 -12.76 -1.22 16.71
CA SER A 196 -11.45 -0.61 16.44
C SER A 196 -10.34 -1.22 17.30
N LEU A 197 -9.09 -1.09 16.85
CA LEU A 197 -7.90 -1.47 17.62
C LEU A 197 -7.55 -0.46 18.73
N GLY A 198 -8.09 0.75 18.66
CA GLY A 198 -7.84 1.83 19.63
C GLY A 198 -6.45 2.42 19.49
N LEU A 199 -5.87 2.38 18.30
CA LEU A 199 -4.51 2.85 18.05
C LEU A 199 -4.43 4.39 18.09
N ILE A 200 -5.50 5.07 17.68
CA ILE A 200 -5.57 6.53 17.67
C ILE A 200 -5.52 7.15 19.06
N ASP A 201 -5.75 6.39 20.13
CA ASP A 201 -5.70 6.88 21.51
C ASP A 201 -4.33 6.74 22.16
N ARG A 202 -3.36 6.09 21.49
CA ARG A 202 -2.03 5.91 22.05
C ARG A 202 -1.30 7.23 22.25
N GLU A 203 -0.65 7.39 23.40
CA GLU A 203 0.10 8.60 23.77
C GLU A 203 1.18 8.95 22.75
N ASP A 204 1.86 7.95 22.18
CA ASP A 204 2.94 8.08 21.20
C ASP A 204 2.45 8.26 19.74
N TRP A 205 1.15 8.51 19.54
CA TRP A 205 0.50 8.56 18.22
C TRP A 205 0.61 7.27 17.40
N GLY A 206 1.01 6.15 18.02
CA GLY A 206 1.24 4.87 17.36
C GLY A 206 2.60 4.75 16.68
N LYS A 207 3.60 5.47 17.18
CA LYS A 207 5.00 5.31 16.72
C LYS A 207 5.51 3.89 16.91
N SER A 208 5.22 3.26 18.05
CA SER A 208 5.53 1.84 18.30
C SER A 208 4.88 0.92 17.26
N PHE A 209 3.58 1.11 17.01
CA PHE A 209 2.82 0.38 16.00
C PHE A 209 3.47 0.46 14.61
N TYR A 210 3.83 1.67 14.16
CA TYR A 210 4.51 1.84 12.88
C TYR A 210 5.88 1.16 12.85
N ALA A 211 6.69 1.30 13.90
CA ALA A 211 8.02 0.69 13.97
C ALA A 211 7.96 -0.83 13.81
N SER A 212 6.98 -1.46 14.46
CA SER A 212 6.73 -2.90 14.40
C SER A 212 6.39 -3.35 12.97
N TRP A 213 5.45 -2.70 12.29
CA TRP A 213 5.09 -3.00 10.90
C TRP A 213 6.18 -2.65 9.90
N ARG A 214 6.89 -1.53 10.12
CA ARG A 214 8.02 -1.11 9.30
C ARG A 214 9.11 -2.17 9.24
N SER A 215 9.43 -2.79 10.38
CA SER A 215 10.42 -3.88 10.43
C SER A 215 9.99 -5.10 9.61
N LEU A 216 8.70 -5.43 9.60
CA LEU A 216 8.16 -6.54 8.80
C LEU A 216 8.26 -6.25 7.29
N TRP A 217 7.97 -5.03 6.86
CA TRP A 217 8.10 -4.66 5.45
C TRP A 217 9.55 -4.61 4.97
N GLU A 218 10.48 -4.17 5.82
CA GLU A 218 11.92 -4.21 5.52
C GLU A 218 12.45 -5.64 5.33
N LEU A 219 11.81 -6.65 5.96
CA LEU A 219 12.11 -8.05 5.74
C LEU A 219 11.52 -8.62 4.45
N SER A 220 10.50 -7.96 3.86
CA SER A 220 9.78 -8.50 2.69
C SER A 220 10.69 -8.83 1.49
N PRO A 221 11.72 -8.03 1.12
CA PRO A 221 12.61 -8.41 0.03
C PRO A 221 13.45 -9.64 0.34
N LEU A 222 13.85 -9.83 1.59
CA LEU A 222 14.60 -11.00 2.03
C LEU A 222 13.72 -12.25 2.00
N ILE A 223 12.47 -12.13 2.47
CA ILE A 223 11.46 -13.19 2.40
C ILE A 223 11.22 -13.62 0.94
N ARG A 224 11.20 -12.68 0.00
CA ARG A 224 11.07 -12.99 -1.43
C ARG A 224 12.22 -13.86 -1.95
N GLN A 225 13.45 -13.63 -1.48
CA GLN A 225 14.61 -14.46 -1.86
C GLN A 225 14.64 -15.79 -1.11
N ILE A 226 14.14 -15.82 0.13
CA ILE A 226 14.16 -16.99 1.01
C ILE A 226 12.75 -17.19 1.63
N PRO A 227 11.78 -17.74 0.90
CA PRO A 227 10.39 -17.84 1.37
C PRO A 227 10.22 -18.69 2.64
N VAL A 228 11.16 -19.60 2.91
CA VAL A 228 11.19 -20.41 4.13
C VAL A 228 11.40 -19.56 5.39
N LEU A 229 11.99 -18.36 5.26
CA LEU A 229 12.29 -17.46 6.38
C LEU A 229 11.02 -17.12 7.19
N LEU A 230 9.89 -16.88 6.53
CA LEU A 230 8.65 -16.59 7.24
C LEU A 230 8.12 -17.76 8.06
N LYS A 231 8.28 -18.99 7.57
CA LYS A 231 7.89 -20.19 8.32
C LYS A 231 8.75 -20.33 9.58
N ILE A 232 10.03 -19.98 9.49
CA ILE A 232 10.94 -19.97 10.63
C ILE A 232 10.49 -18.90 11.63
N ILE A 233 10.29 -17.66 11.19
CA ILE A 233 9.89 -16.54 12.06
C ILE A 233 8.55 -16.81 12.74
N GLY A 234 7.54 -17.26 11.98
CA GLY A 234 6.21 -17.57 12.52
C GLY A 234 6.17 -18.79 13.44
N GLY A 235 7.18 -19.66 13.37
CA GLY A 235 7.34 -20.81 14.27
C GLY A 235 8.08 -20.51 15.57
N LEU A 236 8.64 -19.30 15.73
CA LEU A 236 9.38 -18.94 16.94
C LEU A 236 8.43 -18.83 18.15
N PRO A 237 8.75 -19.45 19.29
CA PRO A 237 8.02 -19.22 20.53
C PRO A 237 8.03 -17.74 20.90
N ARG A 238 6.92 -17.24 21.47
CA ARG A 238 6.77 -15.83 21.86
C ARG A 238 7.94 -15.29 22.70
N TRP A 239 8.49 -16.10 23.61
CA TRP A 239 9.63 -15.70 24.44
C TRP A 239 10.92 -15.49 23.62
N VAL A 240 11.13 -16.28 22.56
CA VAL A 240 12.26 -16.10 21.63
C VAL A 240 12.08 -14.80 20.86
N THR A 241 10.87 -14.53 20.37
CA THR A 241 10.55 -13.25 19.70
C THR A 241 10.77 -12.08 20.65
N ALA A 242 10.35 -12.19 21.92
CA ALA A 242 10.56 -11.15 22.94
C ALA A 242 12.03 -10.79 23.15
N VAL A 243 12.91 -11.80 23.14
CA VAL A 243 14.36 -11.61 23.35
C VAL A 243 15.04 -11.10 22.07
N THR A 244 14.63 -11.59 20.90
CA THR A 244 15.30 -11.30 19.63
C THR A 244 14.82 -10.03 18.94
N SER A 245 13.52 -9.70 19.07
CA SER A 245 12.92 -8.51 18.50
C SER A 245 11.68 -8.09 19.30
N PRO A 246 11.84 -7.22 20.31
CA PRO A 246 10.71 -6.70 21.08
C PRO A 246 9.64 -6.02 20.22
N LEU A 247 10.03 -5.38 19.10
CA LEU A 247 9.10 -4.78 18.15
C LEU A 247 8.20 -5.82 17.46
N ALA A 248 8.73 -7.02 17.17
CA ALA A 248 7.93 -8.07 16.56
C ALA A 248 6.83 -8.60 17.48
N LEU A 249 6.91 -8.40 18.80
CA LEU A 249 5.86 -8.81 19.74
C LEU A 249 4.52 -8.14 19.44
N GLU A 250 4.55 -6.88 19.01
CA GLU A 250 3.32 -6.16 18.70
C GLU A 250 2.58 -6.78 17.51
N VAL A 251 3.31 -7.24 16.49
CA VAL A 251 2.73 -7.96 15.35
C VAL A 251 2.17 -9.31 15.79
N VAL A 252 2.88 -10.02 16.68
CA VAL A 252 2.42 -11.30 17.25
C VAL A 252 1.15 -11.10 18.08
N ASP A 253 1.09 -10.06 18.91
CA ASP A 253 -0.07 -9.72 19.74
C ASP A 253 -1.28 -9.34 18.90
N MET A 254 -1.06 -8.55 17.84
CA MET A 254 -2.09 -8.21 16.88
C MET A 254 -2.62 -9.45 16.15
N GLN A 255 -1.75 -10.36 15.72
CA GLN A 255 -2.18 -11.61 15.09
C GLN A 255 -3.02 -12.45 16.04
N ALA A 256 -2.61 -12.60 17.30
CA ALA A 256 -3.39 -13.31 18.30
C ALA A 256 -4.74 -12.63 18.58
N GLN A 257 -4.81 -11.30 18.52
CA GLN A 257 -6.06 -10.56 18.65
C GLN A 257 -7.01 -10.78 17.48
N ILE A 258 -6.48 -10.79 16.24
CA ILE A 258 -7.24 -11.10 15.03
C ILE A 258 -7.78 -12.52 15.10
N ASP A 259 -6.96 -13.49 15.53
CA ASP A 259 -7.40 -14.88 15.68
C ASP A 259 -8.53 -15.01 16.70
N ARG A 260 -8.46 -14.28 17.83
CA ARG A 260 -9.55 -14.25 18.82
C ARG A 260 -10.84 -13.68 18.23
N TRP A 261 -10.79 -12.54 17.55
CA TRP A 261 -11.99 -11.94 16.95
C TRP A 261 -12.55 -12.76 15.80
N THR A 262 -11.68 -13.45 15.04
CA THR A 262 -12.07 -14.40 14.00
C THR A 262 -12.78 -15.61 14.59
N MET A 263 -12.25 -16.13 15.71
CA MET A 263 -12.87 -17.21 16.46
C MET A 263 -14.24 -16.80 17.03
N GLU A 264 -14.35 -15.61 17.62
CA GLU A 264 -15.63 -15.06 18.10
C GLU A 264 -16.66 -15.05 16.97
N ALA A 265 -16.35 -14.48 15.80
CA ALA A 265 -17.29 -14.41 14.68
C ALA A 265 -17.70 -15.79 14.12
N LEU A 266 -16.83 -16.81 14.21
CA LEU A 266 -17.15 -18.16 13.77
C LEU A 266 -18.12 -18.90 14.70
N TYR A 267 -18.10 -18.59 15.99
CA TYR A 267 -18.89 -19.28 17.02
C TYR A 267 -20.05 -18.44 17.55
N VAL A 268 -20.22 -17.20 17.10
CA VAL A 268 -21.43 -16.42 17.38
C VAL A 268 -22.61 -17.06 16.63
N ASP A 269 -23.66 -17.35 17.40
CA ASP A 269 -24.87 -18.00 16.93
C ASP A 269 -25.61 -17.11 15.92
N SER A 270 -25.88 -17.64 14.72
CA SER A 270 -26.53 -16.89 13.64
C SER A 270 -27.93 -16.39 14.00
N GLU A 271 -28.58 -17.00 14.99
CA GLU A 271 -29.91 -16.59 15.49
C GLU A 271 -29.88 -15.29 16.31
N LYS A 272 -28.70 -14.84 16.76
CA LYS A 272 -28.54 -13.63 17.59
C LYS A 272 -28.06 -12.39 16.83
N CYS A 273 -27.68 -12.53 15.57
CA CYS A 273 -27.17 -11.43 14.76
C CYS A 273 -28.32 -10.65 14.10
N ASP A 274 -28.39 -9.35 14.34
CA ASP A 274 -29.32 -8.47 13.64
C ASP A 274 -28.72 -8.17 12.26
N ALA A 275 -29.31 -8.74 11.20
CA ALA A 275 -28.80 -8.73 9.83
C ALA A 275 -28.48 -7.31 9.28
N SER A 276 -29.04 -6.26 9.90
CA SER A 276 -28.80 -4.86 9.50
C SER A 276 -27.70 -4.14 10.30
N LYS A 277 -27.36 -4.60 11.51
CA LYS A 277 -26.42 -3.92 12.43
C LYS A 277 -25.07 -4.62 12.58
N ASP A 278 -25.01 -5.92 12.30
CA ASP A 278 -23.80 -6.75 12.47
C ASP A 278 -23.06 -7.07 11.15
N ALA A 279 -23.28 -6.27 10.10
CA ALA A 279 -22.76 -6.48 8.75
C ALA A 279 -21.25 -6.16 8.60
N THR A 280 -20.42 -6.78 9.45
CA THR A 280 -18.96 -6.74 9.33
C THR A 280 -18.50 -7.63 8.17
N ILE A 281 -17.33 -7.35 7.59
CA ILE A 281 -16.76 -8.21 6.54
C ILE A 281 -16.62 -9.64 7.06
N LEU A 282 -16.12 -9.81 8.28
CA LEU A 282 -15.85 -11.13 8.83
C LEU A 282 -17.13 -11.96 9.01
N SER A 283 -18.17 -11.39 9.62
CA SER A 283 -19.49 -12.03 9.73
C SER A 283 -20.04 -12.41 8.35
N GLY A 284 -19.91 -11.50 7.39
CA GLY A 284 -20.27 -11.72 6.01
C GLY A 284 -19.57 -12.90 5.33
N LEU A 285 -18.27 -13.07 5.58
CA LEU A 285 -17.50 -14.18 5.02
C LEU A 285 -17.86 -15.52 5.67
N VAL A 286 -18.10 -15.54 6.98
CA VAL A 286 -18.54 -16.74 7.72
C VAL A 286 -19.87 -17.26 7.14
N HIS A 287 -20.83 -16.36 6.92
CA HIS A 287 -22.17 -16.72 6.45
C HIS A 287 -22.33 -16.66 4.92
N SER A 288 -21.26 -16.45 4.15
CA SER A 288 -21.33 -16.29 2.70
C SER A 288 -21.70 -17.58 1.96
N ASP A 289 -22.81 -17.61 1.23
CA ASP A 289 -23.19 -18.75 0.37
C ASP A 289 -22.25 -18.97 -0.82
N VAL A 290 -21.46 -17.96 -1.18
CA VAL A 290 -20.51 -18.03 -2.30
C VAL A 290 -19.26 -18.84 -1.95
N LEU A 291 -18.87 -18.88 -0.68
CA LEU A 291 -17.61 -19.48 -0.25
C LEU A 291 -17.81 -20.94 0.15
N PRO A 292 -16.98 -21.87 -0.35
CA PRO A 292 -17.02 -23.25 0.11
C PRO A 292 -16.51 -23.39 1.56
N PRO A 293 -16.82 -24.49 2.26
CA PRO A 293 -16.41 -24.69 3.65
C PRO A 293 -14.89 -24.55 3.88
N GLU A 294 -14.04 -24.97 2.95
CA GLU A 294 -12.58 -24.80 3.06
C GLU A 294 -12.13 -23.33 3.11
N GLU A 295 -12.91 -22.41 2.55
CA GLU A 295 -12.62 -20.97 2.57
C GLU A 295 -13.13 -20.27 3.84
N LYS A 296 -13.83 -20.99 4.73
CA LYS A 296 -14.44 -20.48 5.97
C LYS A 296 -13.75 -20.96 7.25
N THR A 297 -12.55 -21.50 7.14
CA THR A 297 -11.78 -21.93 8.31
C THR A 297 -11.22 -20.75 9.09
N LEU A 298 -11.00 -20.91 10.40
CA LEU A 298 -10.36 -19.90 11.26
C LEU A 298 -9.07 -19.36 10.63
N ARG A 299 -8.16 -20.26 10.24
CA ARG A 299 -6.89 -19.87 9.63
C ARG A 299 -7.09 -19.04 8.35
N ARG A 300 -8.04 -19.43 7.49
CA ARG A 300 -8.27 -18.75 6.22
C ARG A 300 -8.84 -17.35 6.42
N LEU A 301 -9.82 -17.21 7.30
CA LEU A 301 -10.47 -15.93 7.62
C LEU A 301 -9.53 -15.00 8.40
N SER A 302 -8.74 -15.52 9.34
CA SER A 302 -7.70 -14.76 10.04
C SER A 302 -6.67 -14.19 9.07
N ILE A 303 -6.21 -14.99 8.10
CA ILE A 303 -5.27 -14.54 7.06
C ILE A 303 -5.92 -13.46 6.17
N GLU A 304 -7.21 -13.61 5.83
CA GLU A 304 -7.93 -12.60 5.06
C GLU A 304 -8.05 -11.27 5.84
N ALA A 305 -8.45 -11.35 7.11
CA ALA A 305 -8.61 -10.20 7.98
C ALA A 305 -7.28 -9.47 8.21
N ASN A 306 -6.18 -10.20 8.45
CA ASN A 306 -4.85 -9.61 8.53
C ASN A 306 -4.44 -8.92 7.22
N SER A 307 -4.72 -9.55 6.07
CA SER A 307 -4.43 -8.97 4.76
C SER A 307 -5.19 -7.67 4.50
N LEU A 308 -6.48 -7.61 4.87
CA LEU A 308 -7.31 -6.42 4.72
C LEU A 308 -6.83 -5.30 5.64
N LEU A 309 -6.53 -5.62 6.90
CA LEU A 309 -5.97 -4.67 7.87
C LEU A 309 -4.66 -4.07 7.36
N ALA A 310 -3.68 -4.91 7.00
CA ALA A 310 -2.37 -4.48 6.52
C ALA A 310 -2.44 -3.62 5.26
N ALA A 311 -3.35 -3.93 4.33
CA ALA A 311 -3.55 -3.15 3.11
C ALA A 311 -4.20 -1.78 3.37
N GLY A 312 -5.13 -1.72 4.33
CA GLY A 312 -5.93 -0.53 4.60
C GLY A 312 -5.15 0.61 5.26
N PHE A 313 -4.30 0.31 6.24
CA PHE A 313 -3.75 1.38 7.07
C PHE A 313 -2.52 2.09 6.47
N GLU A 314 -1.57 1.35 5.87
CA GLU A 314 -0.31 1.96 5.41
C GLU A 314 -0.52 2.82 4.16
N THR A 315 -1.33 2.34 3.21
CA THR A 315 -1.53 3.00 1.92
C THR A 315 -2.35 4.29 2.05
N ALA A 316 -3.44 4.25 2.84
CA ALA A 316 -4.25 5.42 3.15
C ALA A 316 -3.44 6.41 4.00
N GLY A 317 -2.77 5.93 5.06
CA GLY A 317 -1.93 6.77 5.92
C GLY A 317 -0.78 7.47 5.19
N ALA A 318 -0.11 6.77 4.27
CA ALA A 318 0.93 7.37 3.41
C ALA A 318 0.35 8.41 2.45
N THR A 319 -0.82 8.17 1.87
CA THR A 319 -1.49 9.13 0.97
C THR A 319 -1.98 10.37 1.71
N LEU A 320 -2.55 10.22 2.91
CA LEU A 320 -2.93 11.33 3.80
C LEU A 320 -1.70 12.15 4.21
N THR A 321 -0.60 11.48 4.57
CA THR A 321 0.69 12.13 4.89
C THR A 321 1.17 12.99 3.72
N HIS A 322 1.26 12.39 2.53
CA HIS A 322 1.70 13.07 1.32
C HIS A 322 0.77 14.24 0.97
N MET A 323 -0.54 14.01 0.97
CA MET A 323 -1.55 15.02 0.68
C MET A 323 -1.46 16.23 1.62
N THR A 324 -1.43 15.99 2.93
CA THR A 324 -1.34 17.08 3.92
C THR A 324 -0.04 17.85 3.78
N TYR A 325 1.09 17.16 3.53
CA TYR A 325 2.34 17.84 3.23
C TYR A 325 2.23 18.71 1.98
N MET A 326 1.70 18.18 0.88
CA MET A 326 1.59 18.93 -0.37
C MET A 326 0.65 20.13 -0.23
N ILE A 327 -0.45 20.02 0.53
CA ILE A 327 -1.31 21.16 0.80
C ILE A 327 -0.56 22.23 1.62
N LEU A 328 0.10 21.85 2.72
CA LEU A 328 0.77 22.80 3.61
C LEU A 328 2.03 23.43 3.01
N ALA A 329 2.76 22.68 2.16
CA ALA A 329 3.94 23.17 1.44
C ALA A 329 3.59 24.18 0.33
N HIS A 330 2.32 24.26 -0.09
CA HIS A 330 1.86 25.14 -1.15
C HIS A 330 0.79 26.12 -0.63
N PRO A 331 1.17 27.32 -0.13
CA PRO A 331 0.25 28.25 0.52
C PRO A 331 -0.97 28.65 -0.32
N LYS A 332 -0.82 28.77 -1.65
CA LYS A 332 -1.94 29.06 -2.56
C LYS A 332 -2.98 27.94 -2.58
N ILE A 333 -2.52 26.68 -2.59
CA ILE A 333 -3.38 25.50 -2.59
C ILE A 333 -4.10 25.40 -1.24
N LYS A 334 -3.35 25.56 -0.14
CA LYS A 334 -3.90 25.62 1.21
C LYS A 334 -5.00 26.67 1.34
N HIS A 335 -4.73 27.91 0.93
CA HIS A 335 -5.68 29.01 1.03
C HIS A 335 -6.99 28.70 0.28
N LYS A 336 -6.88 28.33 -1.00
CA LYS A 336 -8.03 28.00 -1.84
C LYS A 336 -8.83 26.80 -1.32
N LEU A 337 -8.14 25.78 -0.78
CA LEU A 337 -8.82 24.63 -0.17
C LEU A 337 -9.62 25.04 1.08
N VAL A 338 -9.00 25.81 1.97
CA VAL A 338 -9.66 26.29 3.20
C VAL A 338 -10.85 27.19 2.88
N GLU A 339 -10.71 28.10 1.90
CA GLU A 339 -11.77 28.98 1.43
C GLU A 339 -12.99 28.19 0.93
N VAL A 340 -12.76 27.24 0.00
CA VAL A 340 -13.83 26.41 -0.56
C VAL A 340 -14.48 25.51 0.50
N LEU A 341 -13.70 24.97 1.44
CA LEU A 341 -14.26 24.16 2.53
C LEU A 341 -15.10 25.00 3.51
N ASN A 342 -14.68 26.23 3.81
CA ASN A 342 -15.45 27.14 4.66
C ASN A 342 -16.79 27.53 4.02
N GLU A 343 -16.80 27.74 2.71
CA GLU A 343 -18.02 28.03 1.96
C GLU A 343 -18.95 26.81 1.89
N ALA A 344 -18.42 25.64 1.55
CA ALA A 344 -19.19 24.41 1.37
C ALA A 344 -19.67 23.78 2.70
N ILE A 345 -18.99 24.06 3.81
CA ILE A 345 -19.27 23.49 5.13
C ILE A 345 -19.37 24.64 6.15
N PRO A 346 -20.49 25.36 6.24
CA PRO A 346 -20.60 26.53 7.14
C PRO A 346 -20.35 26.19 8.62
N ASP A 347 -20.81 25.03 9.08
CA ASP A 347 -20.59 24.55 10.44
C ASP A 347 -19.42 23.54 10.48
N PRO A 348 -18.27 23.86 11.12
CA PRO A 348 -17.12 22.97 11.18
C PRO A 348 -17.35 21.69 12.00
N THR A 349 -18.46 21.60 12.76
CA THR A 349 -18.83 20.41 13.53
C THR A 349 -19.67 19.42 12.72
N GLN A 350 -20.29 19.87 11.62
CA GLN A 350 -21.18 19.08 10.77
C GLN A 350 -20.49 18.77 9.44
N ILE A 351 -19.52 17.85 9.46
CA ILE A 351 -18.84 17.41 8.24
C ILE A 351 -19.78 16.48 7.46
N PRO A 352 -20.04 16.75 6.17
CA PRO A 352 -20.93 15.90 5.38
C PRO A 352 -20.23 14.61 4.96
N ASN A 353 -21.02 13.63 4.50
CA ASN A 353 -20.48 12.37 4.00
C ASN A 353 -19.56 12.55 2.79
N TRP A 354 -18.73 11.53 2.57
CA TRP A 354 -17.67 11.57 1.55
C TRP A 354 -18.17 11.81 0.12
N GLN A 355 -19.39 11.40 -0.23
CA GLN A 355 -19.93 11.67 -1.57
C GLN A 355 -20.25 13.14 -1.77
N THR A 356 -20.79 13.79 -0.73
CA THR A 356 -20.99 15.25 -0.74
C THR A 356 -19.65 15.96 -0.82
N LEU A 357 -18.63 15.49 -0.08
CA LEU A 357 -17.28 16.05 -0.12
C LEU A 357 -16.62 15.89 -1.49
N GLU A 358 -16.76 14.73 -2.14
CA GLU A 358 -16.23 14.48 -3.49
C GLU A 358 -16.85 15.41 -4.55
N ASN A 359 -18.05 15.93 -4.31
CA ASN A 359 -18.67 16.89 -5.21
C ASN A 359 -18.10 18.32 -5.10
N ILE A 360 -17.28 18.60 -4.07
CA ILE A 360 -16.57 19.88 -3.95
C ILE A 360 -15.41 19.88 -4.96
N PRO A 361 -15.47 20.67 -6.06
CA PRO A 361 -14.57 20.47 -7.20
C PRO A 361 -13.09 20.60 -6.86
N TYR A 362 -12.74 21.57 -6.01
CA TYR A 362 -11.35 21.79 -5.62
C TYR A 362 -10.82 20.75 -4.63
N LEU A 363 -11.65 20.26 -3.72
CA LEU A 363 -11.28 19.16 -2.83
C LEU A 363 -11.04 17.88 -3.64
N ARG A 364 -11.93 17.53 -4.57
CA ARG A 364 -11.76 16.42 -5.52
C ARG A 364 -10.46 16.52 -6.29
N ALA A 365 -10.16 17.71 -6.80
CA ALA A 365 -8.92 17.96 -7.52
C ALA A 365 -7.67 17.74 -6.67
N VAL A 366 -7.68 18.21 -5.42
CA VAL A 366 -6.58 18.00 -4.46
C VAL A 366 -6.42 16.52 -4.12
N VAL A 367 -7.51 15.80 -3.87
CA VAL A 367 -7.47 14.36 -3.56
C VAL A 367 -6.96 13.56 -4.76
N LYS A 368 -7.46 13.81 -5.97
CA LYS A 368 -7.02 13.13 -7.20
C LYS A 368 -5.54 13.37 -7.48
N GLU A 369 -5.06 14.62 -7.35
CA GLU A 369 -3.64 14.92 -7.53
C GLU A 369 -2.76 14.29 -6.45
N SER A 370 -3.28 14.17 -5.22
CA SER A 370 -2.58 13.50 -4.13
C SER A 370 -2.47 12.01 -4.36
N VAL A 371 -3.53 11.34 -4.82
CA VAL A 371 -3.51 9.91 -5.19
C VAL A 371 -2.54 9.66 -6.34
N ARG A 372 -2.54 10.52 -7.37
CA ARG A 372 -1.61 10.43 -8.51
C ARG A 372 -0.16 10.52 -8.04
N SER A 373 0.16 11.54 -7.24
CA SER A 373 1.53 11.84 -6.84
C SER A 373 2.04 10.98 -5.67
N SER A 374 1.16 10.45 -4.83
CA SER A 374 1.51 9.45 -3.82
C SER A 374 1.68 8.06 -4.42
N ILE A 375 1.15 7.80 -5.62
CA ILE A 375 1.24 6.57 -6.44
C ILE A 375 0.56 5.34 -5.82
N GLY A 376 0.40 5.27 -4.49
CA GLY A 376 -0.10 4.09 -3.81
C GLY A 376 0.90 2.93 -3.87
N ALA A 377 0.64 1.93 -4.72
CA ALA A 377 1.54 0.80 -4.94
C ALA A 377 2.67 1.18 -5.90
N TYR A 378 3.90 1.30 -5.38
CA TYR A 378 5.09 1.65 -6.17
C TYR A 378 5.58 0.49 -7.02
N SER A 379 5.55 -0.70 -6.41
CA SER A 379 6.02 -1.93 -7.01
C SER A 379 5.38 -2.25 -8.35
N ARG A 380 6.14 -2.97 -9.18
CA ARG A 380 5.60 -3.62 -10.38
C ARG A 380 4.52 -4.63 -9.99
N LEU A 381 3.51 -4.79 -10.85
CA LEU A 381 2.41 -5.75 -10.64
C LEU A 381 2.51 -6.91 -11.64
N PRO A 382 3.45 -7.86 -11.49
CA PRO A 382 3.71 -8.86 -12.51
C PRO A 382 2.56 -9.86 -12.66
N ARG A 383 2.33 -10.26 -13.90
CA ARG A 383 1.33 -11.25 -14.32
C ARG A 383 2.00 -12.32 -15.17
N VAL A 384 1.71 -13.59 -14.90
CA VAL A 384 2.17 -14.73 -15.69
C VAL A 384 1.20 -14.92 -16.85
N LEU A 385 1.72 -14.76 -18.07
CA LEU A 385 0.90 -14.84 -19.27
C LEU A 385 0.43 -16.28 -19.51
N SER A 386 -0.88 -16.51 -19.62
CA SER A 386 -1.42 -17.82 -20.00
C SER A 386 -1.38 -18.09 -21.51
N ARG A 387 -1.15 -17.04 -22.30
CA ARG A 387 -1.05 -17.06 -23.76
C ARG A 387 -0.01 -16.04 -24.22
N PRO A 388 0.59 -16.19 -25.41
CA PRO A 388 1.51 -15.20 -25.94
C PRO A 388 0.84 -13.81 -26.06
N LEU A 389 1.63 -12.77 -25.83
CA LEU A 389 1.17 -11.37 -25.94
C LEU A 389 2.18 -10.56 -26.75
N THR A 390 1.68 -9.76 -27.68
CA THR A 390 2.52 -8.92 -28.55
C THR A 390 2.74 -7.54 -27.92
N TYR A 391 4.00 -7.10 -27.93
CA TYR A 391 4.42 -5.75 -27.59
C TYR A 391 5.39 -5.25 -28.67
N ALA A 392 4.98 -4.26 -29.47
CA ALA A 392 5.73 -3.79 -30.63
C ALA A 392 6.20 -4.98 -31.52
N GLN A 393 7.50 -5.09 -31.78
CA GLN A 393 8.10 -6.19 -32.55
C GLN A 393 8.27 -7.50 -31.76
N TYR A 394 8.00 -7.50 -30.46
CA TYR A 394 8.21 -8.65 -29.59
C TYR A 394 6.93 -9.46 -29.40
N THR A 395 7.04 -10.78 -29.59
CA THR A 395 6.07 -11.74 -29.05
C THR A 395 6.59 -12.30 -27.75
N ILE A 396 5.93 -11.94 -26.64
CA ILE A 396 6.20 -12.43 -25.30
C ILE A 396 5.54 -13.82 -25.17
N PRO A 397 6.30 -14.87 -24.82
CA PRO A 397 5.76 -16.22 -24.73
C PRO A 397 4.85 -16.40 -23.51
N ALA A 398 3.95 -17.38 -23.58
CA ALA A 398 3.22 -17.85 -22.41
C ALA A 398 4.18 -18.37 -21.33
N GLY A 399 3.78 -18.27 -20.06
CA GLY A 399 4.60 -18.62 -18.90
C GLY A 399 5.58 -17.53 -18.45
N ALA A 400 5.82 -16.49 -19.26
CA ALA A 400 6.62 -15.34 -18.84
C ALA A 400 5.84 -14.46 -17.86
N ALA A 401 6.52 -13.94 -16.83
CA ALA A 401 5.98 -12.88 -16.00
C ALA A 401 6.23 -11.52 -16.67
N VAL A 402 5.19 -10.68 -16.75
CA VAL A 402 5.29 -9.31 -17.27
C VAL A 402 4.65 -8.36 -16.27
N GLY A 403 5.38 -7.30 -15.90
CA GLY A 403 4.91 -6.27 -14.99
C GLY A 403 5.10 -4.86 -15.55
N MET A 404 4.30 -3.94 -15.03
CA MET A 404 4.49 -2.50 -15.16
C MET A 404 4.28 -1.87 -13.78
N SER A 405 4.87 -0.70 -13.56
CA SER A 405 4.76 0.04 -12.29
C SER A 405 3.93 1.30 -12.45
N ALA A 406 3.00 1.53 -11.51
CA ALA A 406 2.19 2.75 -11.47
C ALA A 406 3.08 4.00 -11.39
N LEU A 407 4.20 3.95 -10.65
CA LEU A 407 5.20 5.03 -10.55
C LEU A 407 5.55 5.65 -11.91
N PHE A 408 5.81 4.83 -12.94
CA PHE A 408 6.22 5.34 -14.25
C PHE A 408 5.06 5.90 -15.06
N ILE A 409 3.84 5.39 -14.86
CA ILE A 409 2.63 5.84 -15.54
C ILE A 409 2.20 7.19 -14.98
N GLU A 410 2.14 7.31 -13.65
CA GLU A 410 1.75 8.53 -12.94
C GLU A 410 2.76 9.67 -13.15
N ARG A 411 3.99 9.33 -13.58
CA ARG A 411 5.08 10.27 -13.90
C ARG A 411 5.35 10.43 -15.39
N ASP A 412 4.52 9.86 -16.26
CA ASP A 412 4.67 9.99 -17.69
C ASP A 412 4.28 11.41 -18.14
N PRO A 413 5.22 12.25 -18.63
CA PRO A 413 4.92 13.63 -19.03
C PRO A 413 4.01 13.71 -20.26
N THR A 414 3.88 12.63 -21.03
CA THR A 414 2.97 12.56 -22.18
C THR A 414 1.50 12.41 -21.75
N ILE A 415 1.26 11.90 -20.54
CA ILE A 415 -0.07 11.77 -19.93
C ILE A 415 -0.31 12.92 -18.94
N PHE A 416 0.65 13.16 -18.04
CA PHE A 416 0.57 14.15 -16.98
C PHE A 416 1.62 15.24 -17.21
N PRO A 417 1.29 16.34 -17.93
CA PRO A 417 2.20 17.45 -18.13
C PRO A 417 2.72 18.00 -16.78
N ASN A 418 4.03 18.20 -16.69
CA ASN A 418 4.74 18.56 -15.45
C ASN A 418 4.42 17.58 -14.30
N PRO A 419 4.77 16.29 -14.44
CA PRO A 419 4.29 15.25 -13.52
C PRO A 419 4.84 15.39 -12.09
N GLU A 420 6.00 16.03 -11.94
CA GLU A 420 6.65 16.29 -10.65
C GLU A 420 6.03 17.49 -9.90
N THR A 421 5.23 18.31 -10.58
CA THR A 421 4.55 19.46 -9.98
C THR A 421 3.17 19.03 -9.47
N PHE A 422 2.89 19.33 -8.20
CA PHE A 422 1.57 19.12 -7.61
C PHE A 422 0.60 20.20 -8.08
N LEU A 423 -0.27 19.83 -9.02
CA LEU A 423 -1.16 20.75 -9.71
C LEU A 423 -2.60 20.22 -9.68
N PRO A 424 -3.37 20.50 -8.60
CA PRO A 424 -4.79 20.14 -8.52
C PRO A 424 -5.60 20.62 -9.72
N GLU A 425 -5.27 21.79 -10.28
CA GLU A 425 -5.94 22.41 -11.42
C GLU A 425 -6.08 21.49 -12.64
N ARG A 426 -5.20 20.48 -12.82
CA ARG A 426 -5.32 19.51 -13.92
C ARG A 426 -6.60 18.67 -13.88
N TRP A 427 -7.28 18.63 -12.73
CA TRP A 427 -8.51 17.87 -12.50
C TRP A 427 -9.78 18.75 -12.52
N LEU A 428 -9.65 20.07 -12.75
CA LEU A 428 -10.76 21.02 -12.65
C LEU A 428 -11.46 21.34 -13.98
N ASP A 429 -10.98 20.81 -15.11
CA ASP A 429 -11.54 21.15 -16.42
C ASP A 429 -12.50 20.06 -16.95
N PRO A 430 -13.83 20.26 -16.80
CA PRO A 430 -14.84 19.39 -17.38
C PRO A 430 -15.09 19.67 -18.87
N THR A 431 -14.69 20.82 -19.40
CA THR A 431 -15.07 21.26 -20.76
C THR A 431 -14.26 20.58 -21.86
N THR A 432 -13.01 20.21 -21.58
CA THR A 432 -12.12 19.54 -22.54
C THR A 432 -12.13 18.01 -22.44
N GLY A 433 -12.80 17.46 -21.41
CA GLY A 433 -12.72 16.04 -21.05
C GLY A 433 -11.32 15.60 -20.60
N ALA A 434 -10.42 16.55 -20.28
CA ALA A 434 -9.04 16.27 -19.87
C ALA A 434 -9.00 15.42 -18.60
N ALA A 435 -9.78 15.77 -17.57
CA ALA A 435 -9.84 15.00 -16.33
C ALA A 435 -10.23 13.53 -16.57
N THR A 436 -11.26 13.26 -17.37
CA THR A 436 -11.68 11.89 -17.72
C THR A 436 -10.61 11.12 -18.51
N LYS A 437 -9.81 11.80 -19.33
CA LYS A 437 -8.67 11.18 -20.02
C LYS A 437 -7.57 10.81 -19.03
N LEU A 438 -7.26 11.69 -18.08
CA LEU A 438 -6.25 11.45 -17.03
C LEU A 438 -6.65 10.30 -16.11
N GLU A 439 -7.93 10.22 -15.72
CA GLU A 439 -8.44 9.15 -14.85
C GLU A 439 -8.22 7.74 -15.43
N LYS A 440 -8.21 7.60 -16.77
CA LYS A 440 -7.94 6.29 -17.42
C LYS A 440 -6.53 5.78 -17.15
N TYR A 441 -5.61 6.68 -16.83
CA TYR A 441 -4.19 6.42 -16.56
C TYR A 441 -3.83 6.57 -15.08
N LEU A 442 -4.79 6.91 -14.21
CA LEU A 442 -4.60 6.85 -12.76
C LEU A 442 -4.52 5.38 -12.34
N ALA A 443 -3.29 4.90 -12.20
CA ALA A 443 -2.91 3.52 -11.93
C ALA A 443 -2.72 3.23 -10.43
N ALA A 444 -2.85 4.23 -9.55
CA ALA A 444 -2.65 4.08 -8.11
C ALA A 444 -3.47 2.96 -7.44
N PHE A 445 -4.67 2.68 -7.97
CA PHE A 445 -5.53 1.59 -7.51
C PHE A 445 -5.43 0.32 -8.39
N GLY A 446 -4.51 0.27 -9.34
CA GLY A 446 -4.43 -0.79 -10.34
C GLY A 446 -5.63 -0.79 -11.31
N LYS A 447 -5.69 -1.82 -12.16
CA LYS A 447 -6.74 -1.95 -13.19
C LYS A 447 -7.10 -3.41 -13.48
N GLY A 448 -8.28 -3.60 -14.05
CA GLY A 448 -8.79 -4.90 -14.48
C GLY A 448 -9.37 -5.72 -13.32
N SER A 449 -9.44 -7.04 -13.50
CA SER A 449 -10.08 -7.96 -12.55
C SER A 449 -9.39 -8.07 -11.18
N ARG A 450 -8.21 -7.46 -11.02
CA ARG A 450 -7.39 -7.45 -9.80
C ARG A 450 -7.03 -6.03 -9.34
N ASP A 451 -7.87 -5.05 -9.65
CA ASP A 451 -7.75 -3.70 -9.10
C ASP A 451 -8.02 -3.69 -7.58
N CYS A 452 -7.71 -2.58 -6.92
CA CYS A 452 -7.90 -2.40 -5.49
C CYS A 452 -9.39 -2.54 -5.14
N ILE A 453 -9.71 -3.51 -4.27
CA ILE A 453 -11.08 -3.70 -3.80
C ILE A 453 -11.53 -2.57 -2.87
N GLY A 454 -10.59 -1.99 -2.10
CA GLY A 454 -10.85 -0.92 -1.15
C GLY A 454 -10.81 0.49 -1.74
N ARG A 455 -10.92 0.66 -3.07
CA ARG A 455 -10.80 1.98 -3.71
C ARG A 455 -11.80 3.00 -3.16
N GLU A 456 -13.06 2.61 -3.08
CA GLU A 456 -14.13 3.49 -2.60
C GLU A 456 -13.96 3.85 -1.11
N LEU A 457 -13.55 2.87 -0.28
CA LEU A 457 -13.24 3.11 1.13
C LEU A 457 -12.05 4.06 1.27
N GLY A 458 -10.99 3.85 0.48
CA GLY A 458 -9.83 4.74 0.45
C GLY A 458 -10.22 6.18 0.12
N TYR A 459 -11.04 6.41 -0.92
CA TYR A 459 -11.55 7.75 -1.20
C TYR A 459 -12.38 8.31 -0.03
N ALA A 460 -13.27 7.50 0.57
CA ALA A 460 -14.06 7.93 1.72
C ALA A 460 -13.18 8.39 2.89
N GLU A 461 -12.10 7.67 3.22
CA GLU A 461 -11.12 8.07 4.22
C GLU A 461 -10.41 9.39 3.84
N LEU A 462 -9.86 9.46 2.61
CA LEU A 462 -9.11 10.63 2.14
C LEU A 462 -9.95 11.90 2.18
N TYR A 463 -11.18 11.85 1.67
CA TYR A 463 -12.09 13.00 1.67
C TYR A 463 -12.48 13.40 3.08
N SER A 464 -12.93 12.45 3.90
CA SER A 464 -13.48 12.75 5.23
C SER A 464 -12.40 13.32 6.16
N ILE A 465 -11.21 12.71 6.19
CA ILE A 465 -10.13 13.13 7.09
C ILE A 465 -9.58 14.50 6.69
N VAL A 466 -9.32 14.73 5.39
CA VAL A 466 -8.77 16.00 4.93
C VAL A 466 -9.79 17.13 5.06
N ALA A 467 -11.05 16.90 4.68
CA ALA A 467 -12.09 17.90 4.87
C ALA A 467 -12.22 18.28 6.34
N THR A 468 -12.27 17.30 7.26
CA THR A 468 -12.39 17.56 8.70
C THR A 468 -11.20 18.38 9.22
N ILE A 469 -9.96 17.98 8.93
CA ILE A 469 -8.76 18.67 9.42
C ILE A 469 -8.65 20.08 8.85
N PHE A 470 -8.78 20.24 7.53
CA PHE A 470 -8.58 21.54 6.90
C PHE A 470 -9.75 22.50 7.14
N ARG A 471 -10.96 21.97 7.34
CA ARG A 471 -12.10 22.79 7.74
C ARG A 471 -11.97 23.34 9.15
N ARG A 472 -11.48 22.54 10.11
CA ARG A 472 -11.35 22.93 11.52
C ARG A 472 -10.07 23.72 11.80
N PHE A 473 -8.95 23.29 11.23
CA PHE A 473 -7.62 23.79 11.59
C PHE A 473 -6.82 24.36 10.42
N GLY A 474 -7.30 24.23 9.20
CA GLY A 474 -6.51 24.49 8.00
C GLY A 474 -5.86 25.87 8.01
N ALA A 475 -6.58 26.93 8.39
CA ALA A 475 -6.01 28.28 8.48
C ALA A 475 -4.80 28.38 9.43
N GLU A 476 -4.83 27.69 10.57
CA GLU A 476 -3.83 27.78 11.63
C GLU A 476 -2.71 26.72 11.52
N LEU A 477 -2.89 25.68 10.70
CA LEU A 477 -1.94 24.56 10.61
C LEU A 477 -0.71 24.89 9.76
N GLU A 478 0.49 24.56 10.23
CA GLU A 478 1.75 24.71 9.49
C GLU A 478 2.69 23.51 9.69
N LEU A 479 3.59 23.27 8.73
CA LEU A 479 4.62 22.24 8.84
C LEU A 479 5.56 22.55 10.02
N PHE A 480 5.98 21.50 10.74
CA PHE A 480 6.94 21.60 11.83
C PHE A 480 8.07 20.59 11.60
N GLU A 481 9.30 21.06 11.43
CA GLU A 481 10.47 20.19 11.22
C GLU A 481 10.25 19.11 10.13
N THR A 482 9.47 19.45 9.10
CA THR A 482 9.08 18.52 8.04
C THR A 482 9.43 19.12 6.68
N GLY A 483 10.38 18.49 5.99
CA GLY A 483 10.70 18.76 4.59
C GLY A 483 10.15 17.70 3.64
N ARG A 484 10.49 17.83 2.35
CA ARG A 484 10.05 16.89 1.30
C ARG A 484 10.59 15.48 1.57
N GLU A 485 11.79 15.42 2.10
CA GLU A 485 12.53 14.21 2.46
C GLU A 485 11.82 13.34 3.51
N GLU A 486 10.91 13.89 4.31
CA GLU A 486 10.12 13.16 5.32
C GLU A 486 8.87 12.48 4.74
N VAL A 487 8.49 12.80 3.50
CA VAL A 487 7.29 12.28 2.83
C VAL A 487 7.56 11.64 1.48
N GLU A 488 8.75 11.84 0.91
CA GLU A 488 9.15 11.25 -0.36
C GLU A 488 9.56 9.78 -0.18
N ALA A 489 8.90 8.89 -0.92
CA ALA A 489 9.25 7.49 -0.92
C ALA A 489 10.63 7.25 -1.55
N VAL A 490 11.47 6.51 -0.84
CA VAL A 490 12.82 6.16 -1.29
C VAL A 490 13.10 4.64 -1.24
N HIS A 491 12.14 3.88 -0.72
CA HIS A 491 12.17 2.42 -0.66
C HIS A 491 10.91 1.86 -1.32
N ASP A 492 11.04 0.79 -2.11
CA ASP A 492 9.93 0.00 -2.63
C ASP A 492 9.87 -1.34 -1.87
N TYR A 493 8.92 -1.44 -0.94
CA TYR A 493 8.59 -2.67 -0.22
C TYR A 493 7.14 -3.07 -0.52
N PHE A 494 6.76 -3.05 -1.80
CA PHE A 494 5.39 -3.06 -2.33
C PHE A 494 4.74 -1.68 -2.37
N ALA A 495 4.68 -1.02 -1.21
CA ALA A 495 4.32 0.39 -1.10
C ALA A 495 5.58 1.25 -1.12
N GLY A 496 5.46 2.48 -1.62
CA GLY A 496 6.54 3.46 -1.51
C GLY A 496 6.66 3.93 -0.09
N MET A 497 7.83 3.73 0.50
CA MET A 497 8.08 4.12 1.88
C MET A 497 9.21 5.14 1.99
N VAL A 498 9.01 6.05 2.93
CA VAL A 498 9.96 7.12 3.27
C VAL A 498 11.19 6.57 3.97
N ARG A 499 12.24 7.37 4.04
CA ARG A 499 13.36 7.08 4.93
C ARG A 499 12.85 7.11 6.37
N TRP A 500 13.23 6.12 7.18
CA TRP A 500 12.80 6.05 8.57
C TRP A 500 13.91 5.44 9.44
N ASP A 501 14.23 6.11 10.54
CA ASP A 501 15.13 5.60 11.58
C ASP A 501 14.54 5.76 13.00
N GLY A 502 13.29 6.22 13.08
CA GLY A 502 12.57 6.49 14.33
C GLY A 502 13.19 7.59 15.19
N LYS A 503 14.22 8.30 14.71
CA LYS A 503 14.97 9.32 15.45
C LYS A 503 14.99 10.63 14.69
N ARG A 504 15.79 10.71 13.63
CA ARG A 504 15.93 11.90 12.79
C ARG A 504 14.78 11.99 11.79
N TRP A 505 14.41 10.85 11.24
CA TRP A 505 13.38 10.71 10.21
C TRP A 505 12.13 10.16 10.87
N ASP A 506 11.18 11.05 11.12
CA ASP A 506 10.01 10.80 11.97
C ASP A 506 8.70 11.19 11.27
N GLY A 507 8.77 11.50 9.97
CA GLY A 507 7.65 11.76 9.09
C GLY A 507 7.02 13.15 9.27
N LEU A 508 5.85 13.33 8.65
CA LEU A 508 5.03 14.53 8.75
C LEU A 508 4.67 14.90 10.20
N LYS A 509 5.20 16.04 10.62
CA LYS A 509 4.83 16.77 11.83
C LYS A 509 4.28 18.15 11.49
N VAL A 510 3.26 18.55 12.24
CA VAL A 510 2.62 19.85 12.09
C VAL A 510 2.51 20.54 13.44
N ARG A 511 2.31 21.86 13.40
CA ARG A 511 1.98 22.64 14.59
C ARG A 511 0.94 23.70 14.25
N PHE A 512 0.35 24.27 15.29
CA PHE A 512 -0.57 25.38 15.18
C PHE A 512 0.18 26.72 15.25
N ARG A 513 -0.08 27.61 14.30
CA ARG A 513 0.51 28.94 14.21
C ARG A 513 0.12 29.75 15.44
N ARG A 514 1.07 30.50 16.00
CA ARG A 514 0.76 31.48 17.05
C ARG A 514 -0.10 32.60 16.45
N ARG A 515 -1.30 32.85 17.00
CA ARG A 515 -2.01 34.11 16.74
C ARG A 515 -1.10 35.26 17.15
N ARG A 516 -0.76 36.16 16.21
CA ARG A 516 -0.01 37.38 16.53
C ARG A 516 -0.88 38.23 17.47
N ARG A 517 -0.28 38.74 18.54
CA ARG A 517 -0.95 39.50 19.62
C ARG A 517 -1.63 40.81 19.15
N ASN A 518 -1.53 41.18 17.87
CA ASN A 518 -1.99 42.46 17.32
C ASN A 518 -3.26 42.38 16.44
N GLU A 519 -3.86 41.21 16.24
CA GLU A 519 -5.19 41.11 15.62
C GLU A 519 -6.27 41.12 16.73
N ARG A 520 -6.41 42.26 17.43
CA ARG A 520 -7.66 42.56 18.12
C ARG A 520 -8.58 43.22 17.08
N PRO A 521 -9.87 42.83 16.98
CA PRO A 521 -10.80 43.61 16.19
C PRO A 521 -10.85 45.02 16.81
N GLU A 522 -10.64 46.04 15.98
CA GLU A 522 -10.97 47.41 16.35
C GLU A 522 -12.41 47.40 16.84
N LYS A 523 -12.60 47.61 18.15
CA LYS A 523 -13.90 47.97 18.68
C LYS A 523 -14.25 49.29 18.01
N GLY A 524 -15.19 49.24 17.06
CA GLY A 524 -15.80 50.43 16.48
C GLY A 524 -16.28 51.32 17.62
N GLY A 525 -15.58 52.43 17.81
CA GLY A 525 -16.01 53.49 18.70
C GLY A 525 -17.18 54.20 18.03
N SER A 526 -18.36 54.02 18.61
CA SER A 526 -19.45 55.00 18.51
C SER A 526 -18.99 56.27 19.23
N GLY A 527 -18.78 57.34 18.45
CA GLY A 527 -18.62 58.71 18.89
C GLY A 527 -19.31 59.61 17.89
#